data_AF-A0A2Z6RPT1-F1
#
_entry.id   AF-A0A2Z6RPT1-F1
#
_cell.length_a   1.000
_cell.length_b   1.000
_cell.length_c   1.000
_cell.angle_alpha   90.00
_cell.angle_beta   90.00
_cell.angle_gamma   90.00
#
_symmetry.space_group_name_H-M   'P 1'
#
loop_
_entity.id
_entity.type
_entity.pdbx_description
1 polymer ?
#
loop_
_entity_poly.entity_id
_entity_poly.type
_entity_poly.pdbx_seq_one_letter_code
_entity_poly.pdbx_strand_id
1 'polypeptide(L)'
;MKCHRCEKRSIYSKEYKKTYYKGDHTYKINTAESHRKHAHEWLQCNSNSSREDHFKKHDVRWSELLRLLYIDPIRFATVDPMHCLFLGVAKWIFKSILLNQKKLSMEQLQVAQSRMNHVELPSDIGRIPPKIAIGRKVFSI
;
A
#
# COMPACT_ATOMS: atom_id res chain seq x y z
N MET A 1 -3.19 2.88 7.12
CA MET A 1 -3.81 2.59 5.80
C MET A 1 -5.02 1.69 6.03
N LYS A 2 -6.18 2.01 5.42
CA LYS A 2 -7.41 1.22 5.54
C LYS A 2 -7.46 0.17 4.42
N CYS A 3 -8.00 -1.02 4.69
CA CYS A 3 -8.09 -2.10 3.72
C CYS A 3 -9.45 -2.07 3.01
N HIS A 4 -9.46 -1.99 1.68
CA HIS A 4 -10.71 -2.07 0.89
C HIS A 4 -11.23 -3.52 0.75
N ARG A 5 -10.36 -4.51 0.96
CA ARG A 5 -10.67 -5.95 0.85
C ARG A 5 -11.40 -6.52 2.05
N CYS A 6 -11.16 -5.97 3.24
CA CYS A 6 -11.62 -6.56 4.50
C CYS A 6 -12.57 -5.62 5.24
N GLU A 7 -13.61 -6.20 5.84
CA GLU A 7 -14.46 -5.49 6.79
C GLU A 7 -13.64 -5.01 8.01
N LYS A 8 -14.01 -3.85 8.57
CA LYS A 8 -13.25 -3.19 9.65
C LYS A 8 -13.21 -4.05 10.93
N ARG A 9 -12.01 -4.49 11.31
CA ARG A 9 -11.68 -4.87 12.70
C ARG A 9 -10.27 -4.40 13.04
N SER A 10 -10.14 -3.12 13.37
CA SER A 10 -8.88 -2.58 13.91
C SER A 10 -8.83 -2.78 15.42
N ILE A 11 -7.73 -3.31 15.94
CA ILE A 11 -7.51 -3.41 17.38
C ILE A 11 -6.58 -2.27 17.79
N TYR A 12 -7.00 -1.46 18.77
CA TYR A 12 -6.14 -0.45 19.36
C TYR A 12 -5.14 -1.11 20.30
N SER A 13 -3.85 -1.01 20.00
CA SER A 13 -2.80 -1.43 20.93
C SER A 13 -2.44 -0.28 21.87
N LYS A 14 -2.63 -0.51 23.17
CA LYS A 14 -2.22 0.42 24.23
C LYS A 14 -0.70 0.57 24.30
N GLU A 15 0.04 -0.52 24.05
CA GLU A 15 1.50 -0.60 24.16
C GLU A 15 2.20 0.28 23.11
N TYR A 16 1.77 0.18 21.86
CA TYR A 16 2.36 0.96 20.76
C TYR A 16 1.58 2.25 20.45
N LYS A 17 0.54 2.56 21.25
CA LYS A 17 -0.39 3.70 21.08
C LYS A 17 -0.90 3.86 19.64
N LYS A 18 -1.14 2.74 18.96
CA LYS A 18 -1.50 2.70 17.54
C LYS A 18 -2.49 1.57 17.28
N THR A 19 -3.35 1.76 16.29
CA THR A 19 -4.23 0.72 15.77
C THR A 19 -3.45 -0.18 14.81
N TYR A 20 -3.55 -1.49 15.01
CA TYR A 20 -2.98 -2.50 14.12
C TYR A 20 -4.06 -3.44 13.61
N TYR A 21 -3.88 -3.91 12.38
CA TYR A 21 -4.58 -5.08 11.87
C TYR A 21 -3.74 -6.30 12.26
N LYS A 22 -4.07 -6.96 13.37
CA LYS A 22 -3.36 -8.17 13.85
C LYS A 22 -4.39 -9.17 14.38
N GLY A 23 -4.41 -10.38 13.83
CA GLY A 23 -5.30 -11.48 14.25
C GLY A 23 -5.33 -12.59 13.20
N ASP A 24 -5.61 -13.82 13.61
CA ASP A 24 -5.89 -14.95 12.71
C ASP A 24 -7.11 -14.62 11.82
N HIS A 25 -6.98 -14.85 10.52
CA HIS A 25 -7.67 -14.11 9.48
C HIS A 25 -9.01 -14.75 9.07
N THR A 26 -10.01 -14.83 9.95
CA THR A 26 -11.40 -14.94 9.48
C THR A 26 -11.96 -13.55 9.17
N TYR A 27 -11.29 -12.80 8.30
CA TYR A 27 -11.83 -11.54 7.79
C TYR A 27 -12.87 -11.88 6.73
N LYS A 28 -14.10 -11.39 6.91
CA LYS A 28 -15.09 -11.46 5.83
C LYS A 28 -14.59 -10.56 4.69
N ILE A 29 -14.20 -11.20 3.60
CA ILE A 29 -13.78 -10.48 2.39
C ILE A 29 -15.04 -9.84 1.81
N ASN A 30 -14.96 -8.54 1.52
CA ASN A 30 -16.05 -7.85 0.83
C ASN A 30 -16.24 -8.49 -0.56
N THR A 31 -17.48 -8.72 -0.96
CA THR A 31 -17.77 -9.16 -2.33
C THR A 31 -17.79 -7.95 -3.27
N ALA A 32 -17.47 -8.16 -4.54
CA ALA A 32 -17.56 -7.14 -5.57
C ALA A 32 -18.98 -6.53 -5.64
N GLU A 33 -20.01 -7.35 -5.46
CA GLU A 33 -21.41 -6.93 -5.43
C GLU A 33 -21.72 -5.99 -4.26
N SER A 34 -21.27 -6.33 -3.05
CA SER A 34 -21.43 -5.48 -1.87
C SER A 34 -20.73 -4.13 -2.07
N HIS A 35 -19.53 -4.15 -2.65
CA HIS A 35 -18.80 -2.93 -2.98
C HIS A 35 -19.55 -2.06 -3.99
N ARG A 36 -20.09 -2.64 -5.07
CA ARG A 36 -20.89 -1.91 -6.07
C ARG A 36 -22.18 -1.34 -5.47
N LYS A 37 -22.85 -2.10 -4.60
CA LYS A 37 -24.05 -1.64 -3.89
C LYS A 37 -23.74 -0.39 -3.06
N HIS A 38 -22.70 -0.43 -2.23
CA HIS A 38 -22.29 0.72 -1.43
C HIS A 38 -21.83 1.90 -2.30
N ALA A 39 -21.14 1.65 -3.42
CA ALA A 39 -20.77 2.71 -4.35
C ALA A 39 -21.99 3.38 -5.00
N HIS A 40 -23.02 2.62 -5.34
CA HIS A 40 -24.27 3.15 -5.85
C HIS A 40 -25.04 3.94 -4.79
N GLU A 41 -25.14 3.42 -3.56
CA GLU A 41 -25.73 4.16 -2.43
C GLU A 41 -25.02 5.51 -2.22
N TRP A 42 -23.68 5.53 -2.31
CA TRP A 42 -22.89 6.76 -2.25
C TRP A 42 -23.21 7.73 -3.39
N LEU A 43 -23.43 7.23 -4.62
CA LEU A 43 -23.80 8.05 -5.77
C LEU A 43 -25.17 8.72 -5.57
N GLN A 44 -26.13 7.98 -5.00
CA GLN A 44 -27.49 8.42 -4.72
C GLN A 44 -27.60 9.39 -3.52
N CYS A 45 -26.53 9.59 -2.74
CA CYS A 45 -26.52 10.60 -1.69
C CYS A 45 -26.68 12.02 -2.27
N ASN A 46 -27.67 12.76 -1.76
CA ASN A 46 -28.07 14.08 -2.25
C ASN A 46 -27.19 15.24 -1.77
N SER A 47 -26.28 15.01 -0.82
CA SER A 47 -25.41 16.05 -0.27
C SER A 47 -23.97 15.55 -0.10
N ASN A 48 -23.01 16.48 -0.14
CA ASN A 48 -21.62 16.17 0.14
C ASN A 48 -21.40 15.66 1.57
N SER A 49 -22.18 16.14 2.55
CA SER A 49 -22.13 15.64 3.93
C SER A 49 -22.57 14.18 4.01
N SER A 50 -23.68 13.83 3.37
CA SER A 50 -24.18 12.46 3.31
C SER A 50 -23.20 11.50 2.61
N ARG A 51 -22.56 11.97 1.53
CA ARG A 51 -21.48 11.23 0.84
C ARG A 51 -20.27 11.00 1.74
N GLU A 52 -19.85 11.99 2.51
CA GLU A 52 -18.71 11.86 3.42
C GLU A 52 -19.03 10.92 4.58
N ASP A 53 -20.24 10.97 5.13
CA ASP A 53 -20.67 10.06 6.19
C ASP A 53 -20.81 8.61 5.70
N HIS A 54 -21.34 8.43 4.48
CA HIS A 54 -21.37 7.13 3.80
C HIS A 54 -19.96 6.60 3.57
N PHE A 55 -19.05 7.44 3.07
CA PHE A 55 -17.64 7.09 2.90
C PHE A 55 -16.97 6.74 4.23
N LYS A 56 -17.21 7.46 5.32
CA LYS A 56 -16.66 7.09 6.64
C LYS A 56 -17.15 5.72 7.12
N LYS A 57 -18.39 5.36 6.80
CA LYS A 57 -19.00 4.09 7.18
C LYS A 57 -18.47 2.93 6.33
N HIS A 58 -18.62 3.03 5.00
CA HIS A 58 -18.36 1.94 4.05
C HIS A 58 -16.99 2.01 3.36
N ASP A 59 -16.30 3.16 3.40
CA ASP A 59 -15.03 3.45 2.71
C ASP A 59 -15.08 3.20 1.19
N VAL A 60 -16.26 3.34 0.57
CA VAL A 60 -16.47 3.18 -0.87
C VAL A 60 -16.91 4.51 -1.49
N ARG A 61 -16.44 4.79 -2.71
CA ARG A 61 -16.89 5.92 -3.54
C ARG A 61 -17.32 5.41 -4.91
N TRP A 62 -18.22 6.13 -5.57
CA TRP A 62 -18.58 5.83 -6.95
C TRP A 62 -17.40 6.10 -7.90
N SER A 63 -17.25 5.23 -8.89
CA SER A 63 -16.36 5.40 -10.04
C SER A 63 -17.00 4.73 -11.24
N GLU A 64 -16.84 5.30 -12.43
CA GLU A 64 -17.36 4.72 -13.68
C GLU A 64 -16.81 3.32 -13.95
N LEU A 65 -15.62 2.98 -13.42
CA LEU A 65 -15.06 1.64 -13.51
C LEU A 65 -15.96 0.58 -12.86
N LEU A 66 -16.77 0.94 -11.87
CA LEU A 66 -17.68 0.02 -11.18
C LEU A 66 -18.91 -0.37 -12.02
N ARG A 67 -19.17 0.34 -13.13
CA ARG A 67 -20.19 -0.01 -14.11
C ARG A 67 -19.81 -1.25 -14.92
N LEU A 68 -18.52 -1.53 -15.04
CA LEU A 68 -17.98 -2.64 -15.82
C LEU A 68 -18.09 -3.94 -15.02
N LEU A 69 -19.00 -4.84 -15.41
CA LEU A 69 -19.28 -6.08 -14.68
C LEU A 69 -18.06 -7.00 -14.53
N TYR A 70 -17.11 -6.92 -15.46
CA TYR A 70 -15.87 -7.68 -15.39
C TYR A 70 -14.85 -7.12 -14.41
N ILE A 71 -14.96 -5.84 -13.99
CA ILE A 71 -14.05 -5.25 -13.00
C ILE A 71 -14.49 -5.66 -11.61
N ASP A 72 -13.65 -6.45 -10.94
CA ASP A 72 -13.75 -6.74 -9.52
C ASP A 72 -12.87 -5.74 -8.73
N PRO A 73 -13.45 -4.74 -8.05
CA PRO A 73 -12.70 -3.73 -7.31
C PRO A 73 -11.95 -4.29 -6.10
N ILE A 74 -12.36 -5.46 -5.60
CA ILE A 74 -11.74 -6.13 -4.47
C ILE A 74 -10.50 -6.89 -4.94
N ARG A 75 -10.56 -7.53 -6.10
CA ARG A 75 -9.43 -8.29 -6.66
C ARG A 75 -8.44 -7.41 -7.42
N PHE A 76 -8.93 -6.42 -8.16
CA PHE A 76 -8.13 -5.61 -9.09
C PHE A 76 -7.62 -4.29 -8.53
N ALA A 77 -7.76 -4.06 -7.22
CA ALA A 77 -7.00 -3.01 -6.55
C ALA A 77 -5.50 -3.30 -6.69
N THR A 78 -4.90 -2.66 -7.70
CA THR A 78 -3.51 -2.87 -8.06
C THR A 78 -2.65 -2.14 -7.04
N VAL A 79 -1.71 -2.86 -6.43
CA VAL A 79 -0.66 -2.22 -5.63
C VAL A 79 0.19 -1.42 -6.60
N ASP A 80 0.06 -0.10 -6.58
CA ASP A 80 0.89 0.77 -7.41
C ASP A 80 2.32 0.78 -6.82
N PRO A 81 3.28 0.12 -7.47
CA PRO A 81 4.65 0.04 -6.97
C PRO A 81 5.30 1.43 -6.91
N MET A 82 4.94 2.35 -7.81
CA MET A 82 5.45 3.71 -7.79
C MET A 82 4.95 4.45 -6.56
N HIS A 83 3.64 4.40 -6.28
CA HIS A 83 3.10 5.02 -5.08
C HIS A 83 3.67 4.40 -3.79
N CYS A 84 3.86 3.08 -3.75
CA CYS A 84 4.52 2.41 -2.63
C CYS A 84 5.98 2.83 -2.44
N LEU A 85 6.69 3.16 -3.53
CA LEU A 85 8.03 3.73 -3.48
C LEU A 85 8.01 5.14 -2.87
N PHE A 86 7.12 6.02 -3.37
CA PHE A 86 6.98 7.40 -2.90
C PHE A 86 6.53 7.50 -1.44
N LEU A 87 5.59 6.64 -1.01
CA LEU A 87 5.13 6.59 0.38
C LEU A 87 6.16 6.00 1.36
N GLY A 88 7.32 5.54 0.86
CA GLY A 88 8.35 4.90 1.68
C GLY A 88 7.97 3.51 2.20
N VAL A 89 6.89 2.91 1.67
CA VAL A 89 6.48 1.53 2.00
C VAL A 89 7.54 0.54 1.51
N ALA A 90 8.07 0.75 0.31
CA ALA A 90 9.17 -0.06 -0.23
C ALA A 90 10.41 -0.04 0.70
N LYS A 91 10.77 1.14 1.22
CA LYS A 91 11.85 1.30 2.21
C LYS A 91 11.57 0.50 3.47
N TRP A 92 10.34 0.55 3.98
CA TRP A 92 9.93 -0.17 5.18
C TRP A 92 9.98 -1.69 4.96
N ILE A 93 9.49 -2.18 3.82
CA ILE A 93 9.56 -3.60 3.44
C ILE A 93 11.01 -4.06 3.40
N PHE A 94 11.88 -3.28 2.74
CA PHE A 94 13.30 -3.59 2.66
C PHE A 94 13.97 -3.70 4.03
N LYS A 95 13.71 -2.75 4.93
CA LYS A 95 14.28 -2.80 6.28
C LYS A 95 13.68 -3.91 7.14
N SER A 96 12.37 -3.99 7.20
CA SER A 96 11.65 -4.83 8.16
C SER A 96 11.65 -6.29 7.78
N ILE A 97 11.70 -6.60 6.48
CA ILE A 97 11.71 -7.98 6.00
C ILE A 97 13.14 -8.38 5.69
N LEU A 98 13.80 -7.69 4.74
CA LEU A 98 15.07 -8.18 4.21
C LEU A 98 16.23 -8.03 5.22
N LEU A 99 16.30 -6.94 5.98
CA LEU A 99 17.37 -6.73 6.96
C LEU A 99 17.04 -7.31 8.34
N ASN A 100 15.85 -7.01 8.89
CA ASN A 100 15.51 -7.47 10.24
C ASN A 100 15.31 -9.00 10.32
N GLN A 101 14.87 -9.66 9.24
CA GLN A 101 14.81 -11.13 9.18
C GLN A 101 16.14 -11.76 8.72
N LYS A 102 17.23 -10.96 8.63
CA LYS A 102 18.57 -11.37 8.18
C LYS A 102 18.58 -12.12 6.84
N LYS A 103 17.64 -11.82 5.93
CA LYS A 103 17.65 -12.36 4.56
C LYS A 103 18.76 -11.76 3.71
N LEU A 104 19.16 -10.53 4.01
CA LEU A 104 20.35 -9.87 3.47
C LEU A 104 21.28 -9.43 4.61
N SER A 105 22.55 -9.79 4.47
CA SER A 105 23.63 -9.29 5.34
C SER A 105 24.13 -7.92 4.86
N MET A 106 24.71 -7.15 5.79
CA MET A 106 25.40 -5.90 5.46
C MET A 106 26.57 -6.12 4.48
N GLU A 107 27.23 -7.28 4.54
CA GLU A 107 28.30 -7.65 3.61
C GLU A 107 27.77 -7.80 2.18
N GLN A 108 26.59 -8.44 2.02
CA GLN A 108 25.95 -8.59 0.72
C GLN A 108 25.50 -7.24 0.15
N LEU A 109 25.07 -6.31 1.01
CA LEU A 109 24.76 -4.94 0.58
C LEU A 109 26.01 -4.18 0.12
N GLN A 110 27.16 -4.39 0.74
CA GLN A 110 28.42 -3.81 0.29
C GLN A 110 28.84 -4.36 -1.07
N VAL A 111 28.70 -5.68 -1.29
CA VAL A 111 28.96 -6.30 -2.61
C VAL A 111 28.03 -5.71 -3.67
N ALA A 112 26.74 -5.57 -3.36
CA ALA A 112 25.77 -4.96 -4.27
C ALA A 112 26.10 -3.50 -4.59
N GLN A 113 26.57 -2.73 -3.60
CA GLN A 113 27.04 -1.36 -3.79
C GLN A 113 28.23 -1.29 -4.73
N SER A 114 29.24 -2.15 -4.53
CA SER A 114 30.41 -2.21 -5.40
C SER A 114 30.02 -2.51 -6.84
N ARG A 115 29.11 -3.46 -7.06
CA ARG A 115 28.61 -3.79 -8.41
C ARG A 115 27.89 -2.62 -9.07
N MET A 116 27.01 -1.94 -8.33
CA MET A 116 26.30 -0.76 -8.83
C MET A 116 27.23 0.39 -9.25
N ASN A 117 28.33 0.60 -8.52
CA ASN A 117 29.26 1.68 -8.86
C ASN A 117 29.92 1.49 -10.24
N HIS A 118 29.91 0.26 -10.75
CA HIS A 118 30.42 -0.09 -12.08
C HIS A 118 29.33 -0.22 -13.15
N VAL A 119 28.06 0.02 -12.80
CA VAL A 119 26.97 0.03 -13.78
C VAL A 119 26.95 1.39 -14.47
N GLU A 120 27.28 1.39 -15.75
CA GLU A 120 27.06 2.56 -16.61
C GLU A 120 25.58 2.61 -17.00
N LEU A 121 24.96 3.76 -16.76
CA LEU A 121 23.55 3.98 -17.07
C LEU A 121 23.46 4.77 -18.38
N PRO A 122 22.59 4.36 -19.32
CA PRO A 122 22.29 5.18 -20.49
C PRO A 122 21.63 6.50 -20.05
N SER A 123 21.82 7.55 -20.83
CA SER A 123 21.32 8.90 -20.57
C SER A 123 19.81 8.97 -20.32
N ASP A 124 19.05 8.02 -20.86
CA ASP A 124 17.59 7.95 -20.76
C ASP A 124 17.10 7.45 -19.39
N ILE A 125 17.98 6.82 -18.60
CA ILE A 125 17.66 6.39 -17.25
C ILE A 125 18.05 7.51 -16.28
N GLY A 126 17.05 8.06 -15.60
CA GLY A 126 17.22 9.12 -14.61
C GLY A 126 18.15 8.75 -13.45
N ARG A 127 18.41 9.71 -12.55
CA ARG A 127 19.37 9.55 -11.45
C ARG A 127 18.98 8.41 -10.51
N ILE A 128 19.80 7.38 -10.43
CA ILE A 128 19.70 6.32 -9.43
C ILE A 128 20.36 6.80 -8.13
N PRO A 129 19.79 6.52 -6.94
CA PRO A 129 20.43 6.84 -5.67
C PRO A 129 21.82 6.19 -5.58
N PRO A 130 22.90 6.97 -5.36
CA PRO A 130 24.26 6.46 -5.45
C PRO A 130 24.65 5.53 -4.29
N LYS A 131 23.81 5.38 -3.27
CA LYS A 131 24.12 4.61 -2.04
C LYS A 131 22.96 3.71 -1.66
N ILE A 132 23.14 2.40 -1.81
CA ILE A 132 22.28 1.33 -1.28
C ILE A 132 22.69 0.95 0.16
N ALA A 133 23.99 0.91 0.46
CA ALA A 133 24.50 0.34 1.72
C ALA A 133 24.22 1.19 2.99
N ILE A 134 23.91 2.49 2.86
CA ILE A 134 23.71 3.37 4.02
C ILE A 134 22.23 3.41 4.40
N GLY A 135 21.85 2.55 5.34
CA GLY A 135 20.49 2.31 5.84
C GLY A 135 19.74 3.49 6.48
N ARG A 136 20.03 4.76 6.17
CA ARG A 136 19.29 5.92 6.71
C ARG A 136 18.68 6.85 5.67
N LYS A 137 19.33 7.12 4.52
CA LYS A 137 18.93 8.22 3.62
C LYS A 137 18.54 7.83 2.18
N VAL A 138 18.47 6.54 1.83
CA VAL A 138 18.28 6.09 0.42
C VAL A 138 16.89 6.44 -0.18
N PHE A 139 15.89 6.68 0.67
CA PHE A 139 14.52 6.98 0.23
C PHE A 139 13.98 8.21 0.97
N SER A 140 14.76 9.27 0.99
CA SER A 140 14.27 10.59 1.33
C SER A 140 14.25 11.36 0.02
N ILE A 141 13.05 11.45 -0.55
CA ILE A 141 12.72 12.44 -1.58
C ILE A 141 12.67 13.79 -0.89
#